data_AF-A0A4W5MRS9-F1
#
_entry.id   AF-A0A4W5MRS9-F1
#
_cell.length_a   1.000
_cell.length_b   1.000
_cell.length_c   1.000
_cell.angle_alpha   90.00
_cell.angle_beta   90.00
_cell.angle_gamma   90.00
#
_symmetry.space_group_name_H-M   'P 1'
#
loop_
_entity.id
_entity.type
_entity.pdbx_description
1 polymer ?
#
loop_
_entity_poly.entity_id
_entity_poly.type
_entity_poly.pdbx_seq_one_letter_code
_entity_poly.pdbx_strand_id
1 'polypeptide(L)'
;TEEGRAVEFTPLPPCTKIKLLLVVRAPPEWEVGVFVAGFLLLLAVAGVNLWKLWKSGSFPAPSPFPNFDYRYLQEKYGNSFSEARQKVRVYLKSIDIT
;
A
#
# COMPACT_ATOMS: atom_id res chain seq x y z
N THR A 1 -38.69 -24.17 25.31
CA THR A 1 -37.34 -23.61 25.51
C THR A 1 -36.41 -24.76 25.79
N GLU A 2 -35.74 -25.30 24.78
CA GLU A 2 -34.59 -26.24 24.87
C GLU A 2 -33.88 -26.12 23.50
N GLU A 3 -32.93 -25.21 23.33
CA GLU A 3 -31.47 -25.39 23.53
C GLU A 3 -30.95 -26.78 23.13
N GLY A 4 -29.99 -26.79 22.19
CA GLY A 4 -29.03 -27.88 22.09
C GLY A 4 -29.21 -28.86 20.93
N ARG A 5 -29.37 -28.39 19.69
CA ARG A 5 -29.02 -29.24 18.53
C ARG A 5 -27.49 -29.34 18.47
N ALA A 6 -26.92 -30.18 19.33
CA ALA A 6 -25.52 -30.59 19.25
C ALA A 6 -25.31 -31.26 17.89
N VAL A 7 -24.58 -30.59 17.01
CA VAL A 7 -24.10 -31.19 15.76
C VAL A 7 -23.09 -32.24 16.18
N GLU A 8 -23.54 -33.50 16.20
CA GLU A 8 -22.70 -34.66 16.48
C GLU A 8 -21.64 -34.76 15.38
N PHE A 9 -20.45 -34.22 15.66
CA PHE A 9 -19.28 -34.40 14.82
C PHE A 9 -18.81 -35.84 14.96
N THR A 10 -19.39 -36.71 14.14
CA THR A 10 -18.94 -38.09 13.98
C THR A 10 -17.45 -38.08 13.61
N PRO A 11 -16.58 -38.77 14.36
CA PRO A 11 -15.17 -38.86 14.03
C PRO A 11 -15.03 -39.59 12.69
N LEU A 12 -14.60 -38.85 11.66
CA LEU A 12 -14.32 -39.41 10.35
C LEU A 12 -13.27 -40.54 10.47
N PRO A 13 -13.42 -41.63 9.70
CA PRO A 13 -12.47 -42.74 9.75
C PRO A 13 -11.04 -42.25 9.49
N PRO A 14 -10.02 -42.92 10.07
CA PRO A 14 -8.62 -42.49 9.98
C PRO A 14 -8.16 -42.27 8.52
N CYS A 15 -8.70 -43.05 7.57
CA CYS A 15 -8.45 -42.89 6.13
C CYS A 15 -8.88 -41.53 5.56
N THR A 16 -9.98 -40.94 6.04
CA THR A 16 -10.46 -39.63 5.56
C THR A 16 -9.65 -38.49 6.14
N LYS A 17 -9.23 -38.60 7.42
CA LYS A 17 -8.31 -37.65 8.06
C LYS A 17 -6.98 -37.57 7.31
N ILE A 18 -6.43 -38.71 6.91
CA ILE A 18 -5.15 -38.81 6.17
C ILE A 18 -5.31 -38.25 4.75
N LYS A 19 -6.42 -38.53 4.05
CA LYS A 19 -6.69 -37.95 2.71
C LYS A 19 -6.79 -36.43 2.73
N LEU A 20 -7.46 -35.87 3.73
CA LEU A 20 -7.66 -34.42 3.85
C LEU A 20 -6.33 -33.71 4.15
N LEU A 21 -5.50 -34.30 5.02
CA LEU A 21 -4.15 -33.81 5.27
C LEU A 21 -3.24 -33.88 4.04
N LEU A 22 -3.35 -34.92 3.21
CA LEU A 22 -2.56 -35.07 1.97
C LEU A 22 -2.93 -34.03 0.92
N VAL A 23 -4.23 -33.77 0.71
CA VAL A 23 -4.73 -32.72 -0.19
C VAL A 23 -4.25 -31.34 0.24
N VAL A 24 -4.19 -31.07 1.54
CA VAL A 24 -3.72 -29.79 2.09
C VAL A 24 -2.19 -29.66 2.01
N ARG A 25 -1.45 -30.78 2.04
CA ARG A 25 0.03 -30.79 2.12
C ARG A 25 0.72 -30.86 0.75
N ALA A 26 0.02 -31.37 -0.26
CA ALA A 26 0.45 -31.39 -1.66
C ALA A 26 -0.62 -30.69 -2.52
N PRO A 27 -0.64 -29.33 -2.50
CA PRO A 27 -1.56 -28.59 -3.35
C PRO A 27 -1.34 -29.00 -4.82
N PRO A 28 -2.41 -29.18 -5.60
CA PRO A 28 -2.30 -29.49 -7.02
C PRO A 28 -1.43 -28.45 -7.75
N GLU A 29 -0.49 -28.91 -8.59
CA GLU A 29 0.49 -28.03 -9.26
C GLU A 29 -0.15 -26.93 -10.12
N TRP A 30 -1.40 -27.10 -10.54
CA TRP A 30 -2.13 -26.08 -11.30
C TRP A 30 -2.42 -24.80 -10.50
N GLU A 31 -2.50 -24.87 -9.17
CA GLU A 31 -2.72 -23.70 -8.30
C GLU A 31 -1.54 -22.73 -8.39
N VAL A 32 -0.32 -23.26 -8.44
CA VAL A 32 0.90 -22.46 -8.65
C VAL A 32 0.82 -21.73 -9.99
N GLY A 33 0.32 -22.41 -11.03
CA GLY A 33 0.05 -21.81 -12.33
C GLY A 33 -0.92 -20.62 -12.24
N VAL A 34 -1.99 -20.74 -11.44
CA VAL A 34 -2.96 -19.65 -11.24
C VAL A 34 -2.34 -18.48 -10.48
N PHE A 35 -1.55 -18.72 -9.44
CA PHE A 35 -0.88 -17.65 -8.71
C PHE A 35 0.12 -16.89 -9.57
N VAL A 36 0.95 -17.61 -10.34
CA VAL A 36 1.92 -17.00 -11.25
C VAL A 36 1.21 -16.22 -12.36
N ALA A 37 0.19 -16.80 -12.98
CA ALA A 37 -0.58 -16.12 -14.02
C ALA A 37 -1.28 -14.86 -13.50
N GLY A 38 -1.90 -14.93 -12.32
CA GLY A 38 -2.54 -13.78 -11.67
C GLY A 38 -1.55 -12.69 -11.31
N PHE A 39 -0.38 -13.06 -10.79
CA PHE A 39 0.69 -12.10 -10.48
C PHE A 39 1.21 -11.39 -11.74
N LEU A 40 1.46 -12.14 -12.82
CA LEU A 40 1.88 -11.56 -14.10
C LEU A 40 0.82 -10.65 -14.70
N LEU A 41 -0.47 -11.01 -14.59
CA LEU A 41 -1.57 -10.17 -15.02
C LEU A 41 -1.61 -8.84 -14.24
N LEU A 42 -1.48 -8.91 -12.91
CA LEU A 42 -1.43 -7.71 -12.07
C LEU A 42 -0.22 -6.83 -12.42
N LEU A 43 0.95 -7.42 -12.63
CA LEU A 43 2.15 -6.69 -13.04
C LEU A 43 1.98 -6.04 -14.42
N ALA A 44 1.38 -6.73 -15.38
CA ALA A 44 1.12 -6.17 -16.70
C ALA A 44 0.16 -4.97 -16.62
N VAL A 45 -0.94 -5.10 -15.87
CA VAL A 45 -1.89 -4.00 -15.67
C VAL A 45 -1.24 -2.82 -14.95
N ALA A 46 -0.47 -3.07 -13.89
CA ALA A 46 0.26 -2.03 -13.17
C ALA A 46 1.29 -1.34 -14.08
N GLY A 47 2.06 -2.12 -14.84
CA GLY A 47 3.06 -1.62 -15.78
C GLY A 47 2.45 -0.77 -16.89
N VAL A 48 1.32 -1.19 -17.47
CA VAL A 48 0.59 -0.39 -18.47
C VAL A 48 0.06 0.91 -17.88
N ASN A 49 -0.49 0.88 -16.67
CA ASN A 49 -0.96 2.10 -15.99
C ASN A 49 0.20 3.06 -15.70
N LEU A 50 1.33 2.53 -15.21
CA LEU A 50 2.51 3.33 -14.91
C LEU A 50 3.17 3.88 -16.18
N TRP A 51 3.21 3.09 -17.25
CA TRP A 51 3.68 3.52 -18.58
C TRP A 51 2.81 4.65 -19.13
N LYS A 52 1.48 4.52 -19.02
CA LYS A 52 0.54 5.58 -19.39
C LYS A 52 0.78 6.85 -18.58
N LEU A 53 0.95 6.75 -17.27
CA LEU A 53 1.24 7.92 -16.43
C LEU A 53 2.58 8.57 -16.80
N TRP A 54 3.63 7.76 -16.98
CA TRP A 54 4.96 8.22 -17.33
C TRP A 54 5.00 8.91 -18.69
N LYS A 55 4.34 8.33 -19.71
CA LYS A 55 4.20 8.94 -21.04
C LYS A 55 3.29 10.17 -21.04
N SER A 56 2.25 10.19 -20.20
CA SER A 56 1.36 11.33 -20.08
C SER A 56 2.04 12.53 -19.41
N GLY A 57 3.17 12.34 -18.71
CA GLY A 57 4.12 13.38 -18.31
C GLY A 57 3.53 14.53 -17.48
N SER A 58 2.27 14.46 -17.08
CA SER A 58 1.49 15.61 -16.69
C SER A 58 0.38 15.18 -15.75
N PHE A 59 0.75 14.76 -14.54
CA PHE A 59 -0.10 14.95 -13.37
C PHE A 59 0.78 15.35 -12.16
N PRO A 60 0.29 16.22 -11.25
CA PRO A 60 -1.12 16.51 -11.08
C PRO A 60 -1.64 17.50 -12.13
N ALA A 61 -2.90 17.33 -12.54
CA ALA A 61 -3.64 18.37 -13.22
C ALA A 61 -3.36 19.69 -12.49
N PRO A 62 -3.13 20.79 -13.24
CA PRO A 62 -3.04 22.08 -12.60
C PRO A 62 -4.25 22.22 -11.68
N SER A 63 -3.97 22.54 -10.42
CA SER A 63 -5.02 22.70 -9.43
C SER A 63 -6.09 23.62 -10.03
N PRO A 64 -7.38 23.25 -9.93
CA PRO A 64 -8.46 24.10 -10.46
C PRO A 64 -8.53 25.44 -9.72
N PHE A 65 -7.80 25.57 -8.61
CA PHE A 65 -7.62 26.81 -7.89
C PHE A 65 -6.44 27.60 -8.48
N PRO A 66 -6.68 28.82 -9.00
CA PRO A 66 -5.64 29.67 -9.58
C PRO A 66 -4.48 29.98 -8.62
N ASN A 67 -4.73 29.91 -7.32
CA ASN A 67 -3.79 30.26 -6.26
C ASN A 67 -2.93 29.08 -5.77
N PHE A 68 -3.10 27.89 -6.36
CA PHE A 68 -2.41 26.66 -5.93
C PHE A 68 -1.32 26.22 -6.91
N ASP A 69 -0.68 27.19 -7.57
CA ASP A 69 0.57 26.93 -8.28
C ASP A 69 1.69 26.78 -7.23
N TYR A 70 2.33 25.60 -7.19
CA TYR A 70 3.41 25.32 -6.26
C TYR A 70 4.60 26.28 -6.48
N ARG A 71 4.80 26.79 -7.71
CA ARG A 71 5.81 27.81 -8.00
C ARG A 71 5.49 29.13 -7.31
N TYR A 72 4.24 29.57 -7.41
CA TYR A 72 3.75 30.77 -6.74
C TYR A 72 3.83 30.66 -5.22
N LEU A 73 3.43 29.51 -4.67
CA LEU A 73 3.51 29.27 -3.22
C LEU A 73 4.97 29.21 -2.74
N GLN A 74 5.87 28.62 -3.53
CA GLN A 74 7.30 28.58 -3.22
C GLN A 74 7.93 29.99 -3.27
N GLU A 75 7.57 30.81 -4.25
CA GLU A 75 8.06 32.19 -4.35
C GLU A 75 7.51 33.06 -3.20
N LYS A 76 6.22 32.93 -2.88
CA LYS A 76 5.55 33.76 -1.87
C LYS A 76 5.83 33.35 -0.42
N TYR A 77 6.01 32.06 -0.15
CA TYR A 77 6.13 31.52 1.21
C TYR A 77 7.40 30.66 1.43
N GLY A 78 8.10 30.25 0.38
CA GLY A 78 9.26 29.34 0.48
C GLY A 78 10.48 29.94 1.16
N ASN A 79 10.72 31.24 1.02
CA ASN A 79 11.83 31.93 1.69
C ASN A 79 11.57 32.21 3.18
N SER A 80 10.30 32.26 3.59
CA SER A 80 9.93 32.54 4.99
C SER A 80 10.29 31.37 5.93
N PHE A 81 10.26 30.14 5.43
CA PHE A 81 10.57 28.96 6.25
C PHE A 81 12.08 28.79 6.49
N SER A 82 12.93 29.16 5.51
CA SER A 82 14.38 29.18 5.68
C SER A 82 14.82 30.27 6.64
N GLU A 83 14.24 31.47 6.54
CA GLU A 83 14.52 32.56 7.49
C GLU A 83 14.04 32.24 8.91
N ALA A 84 12.85 31.64 9.07
CA ALA A 84 12.36 31.20 10.37
C ALA A 84 13.29 30.15 10.99
N ARG A 85 13.74 29.15 10.22
CA ARG A 85 14.72 28.16 10.69
C ARG A 85 16.08 28.77 11.01
N GLN A 86 16.54 29.74 10.22
CA GLN A 86 17.81 30.43 10.48
C GLN A 86 17.72 31.26 11.77
N LYS A 87 16.64 32.02 11.97
CA LYS A 87 16.40 32.76 13.22
C LYS A 87 16.35 31.82 14.42
N VAL A 88 15.59 30.72 14.36
CA VAL A 88 15.53 29.72 15.43
C VAL A 88 16.90 29.13 15.73
N ARG A 89 17.70 28.80 14.70
CA ARG A 89 19.07 28.32 14.89
C ARG A 89 19.96 29.36 15.58
N VAL A 90 19.84 30.64 15.23
CA VAL A 90 20.60 31.73 15.85
C VAL A 90 20.17 31.93 17.31
N TYR A 91 18.86 31.93 17.60
CA TYR A 91 18.34 32.03 18.97
C TYR A 91 18.78 30.85 19.84
N LEU A 92 18.69 29.62 19.34
CA LEU A 92 19.16 28.44 20.07
C LEU A 92 20.65 28.52 20.35
N LYS A 93 21.46 28.94 19.35
CA LYS A 93 22.89 29.14 19.55
C LYS A 93 23.22 30.21 20.60
N SER A 94 22.38 31.25 20.74
CA SER A 94 22.56 32.25 21.81
C SER A 94 22.17 31.75 23.20
N ILE A 95 21.21 30.82 23.29
CA ILE A 95 20.81 30.19 24.55
C ILE A 95 21.88 29.20 25.00
N ASP A 96 22.47 28.42 24.09
CA ASP A 96 23.56 27.49 24.41
C ASP A 96 24.87 28.17 24.82
N ILE A 97 25.02 29.48 24.55
CA ILE A 97 26.22 30.28 24.90
C ILE A 97 26.04 31.04 26.24
N THR A 98 24.83 31.06 26.80
CA THR A 98 24.52 31.67 28.11
C THR A 98 24.40 30.60 29.18
#